data_AF-A0A928Q3Z2-F1
#
_entry.id   AF-A0A928Q3Z2-F1
#
_cell.length_a   1.000
_cell.length_b   1.000
_cell.length_c   1.000
_cell.angle_alpha   90.00
_cell.angle_beta   90.00
_cell.angle_gamma   90.00
#
_symmetry.space_group_name_H-M   'P 1'
#
loop_
_entity.id
_entity.type
_entity.pdbx_description
1 polymer ?
#
loop_
_entity_poly.entity_id
_entity_poly.type
_entity_poly.pdbx_seq_one_letter_code
_entity_poly.pdbx_strand_id
1 'polypeptide(L)'
;MGQLKRMIAGLLSAVLIVSAFTGCSSKGDISSGAAKQDFPVTIGTVTLKSEPAGVAVFSPNLADVILAMGYEISLKAKSNDCDQEDLSVLPNVDPSDPAAVKATGATLALFGANPGDGITAALQKEGILSLILPAAASRSDLERLYSEVGAAIKGGSTGYQKGIKTANNIYLTLDDITRVIPETDSPVTVCYLYDAKGKAATGDMLAGKLIESAGLVNAFAGSNGGQASTEALTISNPQYIFCAEGVKKQLQESDKYKKLEAVQKNRVYEMNPTYMERQGRGMIQAVSFMAGTVYPELLEGTLPSSKPSEPASSAPASSGGSSSSSSSSATSGKTPASSGQSAGVVPSGTYKRGDKSDAVKALQTRLDQLGYMFTAISGEYTAGTEQAVKDFQYLNGMEVTGIADPNTVAKLNSSEAKKRES
;
A
#
# COMPACT_ATOMS: atom_id res chain seq x y z
N MET A 1 -41.04 -51.28 51.39
CA MET A 1 -41.19 -50.14 50.46
C MET A 1 -40.00 -49.21 50.68
N GLY A 2 -38.78 -49.56 50.27
CA GLY A 2 -38.30 -49.59 48.88
C GLY A 2 -37.32 -48.41 48.73
N GLN A 3 -36.01 -48.56 48.96
CA GLN A 3 -35.03 -49.08 47.98
C GLN A 3 -35.32 -48.68 46.50
N LEU A 4 -35.95 -47.52 46.25
CA LEU A 4 -36.06 -46.92 44.91
C LEU A 4 -36.29 -45.40 44.91
N LYS A 5 -35.74 -44.65 45.86
CA LYS A 5 -35.58 -43.19 45.72
C LYS A 5 -34.16 -42.72 46.04
N ARG A 6 -33.18 -43.56 45.69
CA ARG A 6 -31.79 -43.18 45.42
C ARG A 6 -31.72 -42.77 43.96
N MET A 7 -32.14 -41.55 43.63
CA MET A 7 -31.79 -40.77 42.44
C MET A 7 -32.57 -39.47 42.56
N ILE A 8 -31.94 -38.35 42.21
CA ILE A 8 -32.47 -36.97 42.29
C ILE A 8 -32.31 -36.31 43.67
N ALA A 9 -31.08 -35.88 43.97
CA ALA A 9 -30.75 -34.61 44.64
C ALA A 9 -29.23 -34.50 44.87
N GLY A 10 -28.43 -34.99 43.92
CA GLY A 10 -26.97 -34.89 43.94
C GLY A 10 -26.50 -34.25 42.65
N LEU A 11 -26.83 -32.98 42.43
CA LEU A 11 -26.21 -32.18 41.37
C LEU A 11 -26.46 -30.67 41.51
N LEU A 12 -26.29 -30.10 42.70
CA LEU A 12 -26.14 -28.64 42.86
C LEU A 12 -25.42 -28.39 44.18
N SER A 13 -24.35 -27.58 44.14
CA SER A 13 -23.57 -27.11 45.30
C SER A 13 -22.49 -28.05 45.84
N ALA A 14 -21.47 -28.35 45.03
CA ALA A 14 -20.09 -28.53 45.49
C ALA A 14 -19.15 -28.64 44.28
N VAL A 15 -18.64 -27.50 43.80
CA VAL A 15 -17.23 -27.22 43.40
C VAL A 15 -17.26 -25.78 42.89
N LEU A 16 -17.25 -24.84 43.83
CA LEU A 16 -16.87 -23.45 43.59
C LEU A 16 -15.55 -23.27 44.35
N ILE A 17 -14.52 -23.98 43.88
CA ILE A 17 -13.14 -23.78 44.33
C ILE A 17 -12.55 -22.72 43.41
N VAL A 18 -12.45 -21.53 44.00
CA VAL A 18 -11.61 -20.42 43.60
C VAL A 18 -10.23 -20.95 43.18
N SER A 19 -9.92 -20.82 41.89
CA SER A 19 -8.56 -20.72 41.38
C SER A 19 -8.42 -19.35 40.72
N ALA A 20 -8.52 -18.32 41.56
CA ALA A 20 -7.85 -17.05 41.30
C ALA A 20 -6.33 -17.30 41.40
N PHE A 21 -5.58 -16.60 40.53
CA PHE A 21 -4.13 -16.66 40.34
C PHE A 21 -3.60 -17.76 39.40
N THR A 22 -3.89 -17.60 38.11
CA THR A 22 -2.80 -17.62 37.13
C THR A 22 -2.67 -16.20 36.58
N GLY A 23 -1.54 -15.56 36.85
CA GLY A 23 -1.34 -14.15 36.60
C GLY A 23 -1.65 -13.74 35.16
N CYS A 24 -2.30 -12.60 35.01
CA CYS A 24 -2.25 -11.75 33.82
C CYS A 24 -0.79 -11.31 33.60
N SER A 25 0.05 -12.21 33.12
CA SER A 25 1.27 -11.83 32.40
C SER A 25 0.86 -11.60 30.95
N SER A 26 1.10 -10.39 30.47
CA SER A 26 0.91 -9.93 29.08
C SER A 26 1.25 -11.01 28.04
N LYS A 27 0.25 -11.79 27.61
CA LYS A 27 0.41 -12.89 26.64
C LYS A 27 0.38 -12.36 25.21
N GLY A 28 1.34 -11.52 24.83
CA GLY A 28 1.62 -11.15 23.43
C GLY A 28 0.40 -10.82 22.55
N ASP A 29 -0.69 -10.33 23.14
CA ASP A 29 -1.94 -10.03 22.45
C ASP A 29 -1.79 -8.64 21.84
N ILE A 30 -1.89 -8.58 20.52
CA ILE A 30 -1.69 -7.35 19.76
C ILE A 30 -2.95 -6.49 19.65
N SER A 31 -4.08 -6.93 20.23
CA SER A 31 -5.35 -6.20 20.24
C SER A 31 -5.25 -4.79 20.87
N SER A 32 -4.24 -4.57 21.72
CA SER A 32 -3.96 -3.31 22.42
C SER A 32 -2.70 -2.58 21.93
N GLY A 33 -2.06 -3.05 20.87
CA GLY A 33 -0.81 -2.50 20.35
C GLY A 33 0.32 -3.52 20.27
N ALA A 34 1.54 -3.03 20.05
CA ALA A 34 2.70 -3.91 19.93
C ALA A 34 2.95 -4.71 21.22
N ALA A 35 3.26 -5.99 21.05
CA ALA A 35 3.70 -6.85 22.13
C ALA A 35 5.11 -6.47 22.59
N LYS A 36 5.44 -6.86 23.83
CA LYS A 36 6.78 -6.66 24.43
C LYS A 36 7.88 -7.49 23.77
N GLN A 37 7.49 -8.55 23.05
CA GLN A 37 8.38 -9.51 22.40
C GLN A 37 7.69 -10.06 21.16
N ASP A 38 8.46 -10.66 20.26
CA ASP A 38 7.95 -11.16 18.99
C ASP A 38 7.10 -12.42 19.12
N PHE A 39 7.50 -13.38 19.96
CA PHE A 39 6.76 -14.61 20.21
C PHE A 39 6.79 -15.00 21.70
N PRO A 40 5.76 -15.71 22.21
CA PRO A 40 4.49 -16.01 21.57
C PRO A 40 3.66 -14.75 21.31
N VAL A 41 2.91 -14.75 20.20
CA VAL A 41 2.00 -13.66 19.80
C VAL A 41 0.60 -14.21 19.55
N THR A 42 -0.42 -13.47 19.99
CA THR A 42 -1.82 -13.81 19.77
C THR A 42 -2.46 -12.77 18.86
N ILE A 43 -3.09 -13.25 17.78
CA ILE A 43 -3.76 -12.46 16.75
C ILE A 43 -5.20 -12.96 16.67
N GLY A 44 -6.15 -12.15 17.14
CA GLY A 44 -7.53 -12.59 17.35
C GLY A 44 -7.56 -13.80 18.31
N THR A 45 -8.01 -14.95 17.83
CA THR A 45 -8.09 -16.20 18.61
C THR A 45 -6.92 -17.15 18.37
N VAL A 46 -5.98 -16.78 17.49
CA VAL A 46 -4.88 -17.64 17.04
C VAL A 46 -3.58 -17.24 17.73
N THR A 47 -2.94 -18.18 18.42
CA THR A 47 -1.64 -17.95 19.08
C THR A 47 -0.51 -18.65 18.34
N LEU A 48 0.46 -17.85 17.89
CA LEU A 48 1.73 -18.33 17.33
C LEU A 48 2.75 -18.44 18.46
N LYS A 49 3.31 -19.63 18.65
CA LYS A 49 4.30 -19.89 19.72
C LYS A 49 5.72 -19.48 19.34
N SER A 50 6.02 -19.44 18.05
CA SER A 50 7.33 -19.14 17.47
C SER A 50 7.15 -18.57 16.07
N GLU A 51 8.23 -18.06 15.48
CA GLU A 51 8.25 -17.63 14.08
C GLU A 51 7.86 -18.81 13.16
N PRO A 52 6.94 -18.61 12.20
CA PRO A 52 6.61 -19.63 11.21
C PRO A 52 7.85 -20.03 10.40
N ALA A 53 8.03 -21.32 10.15
CA ALA A 53 9.11 -21.79 9.25
C ALA A 53 8.87 -21.37 7.79
N GLY A 54 7.62 -21.09 7.45
CA GLY A 54 7.19 -20.60 6.16
C GLY A 54 5.70 -20.29 6.16
N VAL A 55 5.28 -19.45 5.22
CA VAL A 55 3.90 -18.98 5.11
C VAL A 55 3.32 -19.35 3.75
N ALA A 56 2.14 -19.95 3.75
CA ALA A 56 1.32 -20.13 2.55
C ALA A 56 0.26 -19.04 2.52
N VAL A 57 0.13 -18.31 1.40
CA VAL A 57 -0.84 -17.22 1.25
C VAL A 57 -1.93 -17.58 0.26
N PHE A 58 -3.18 -17.63 0.73
CA PHE A 58 -4.35 -18.03 -0.07
C PHE A 58 -5.30 -16.86 -0.32
N SER A 59 -4.80 -15.63 -0.28
CA SER A 59 -5.56 -14.42 -0.55
C SER A 59 -4.70 -13.45 -1.38
N PRO A 60 -5.13 -13.07 -2.58
CA PRO A 60 -4.40 -12.11 -3.41
C PRO A 60 -4.25 -10.75 -2.70
N ASN A 61 -5.26 -10.33 -1.94
CA ASN A 61 -5.19 -9.13 -1.11
C ASN A 61 -4.05 -9.20 -0.07
N LEU A 62 -3.95 -10.33 0.64
CA LEU A 62 -2.91 -10.50 1.66
C LEU A 62 -1.52 -10.63 1.02
N ALA A 63 -1.41 -11.24 -0.16
CA ALA A 63 -0.15 -11.30 -0.90
C ALA A 63 0.38 -9.90 -1.22
N ASP A 64 -0.49 -8.98 -1.65
CA ASP A 64 -0.15 -7.57 -1.88
C ASP A 64 0.27 -6.82 -0.60
N VAL A 65 -0.40 -7.09 0.53
CA VAL A 65 -0.03 -6.54 1.84
C VAL A 65 1.36 -7.04 2.28
N ILE A 66 1.65 -8.31 2.05
CA ILE A 66 2.95 -8.93 2.38
C ILE A 66 4.08 -8.33 1.52
N LEU A 67 3.84 -8.14 0.22
CA LEU A 67 4.78 -7.48 -0.69
C LEU A 67 5.00 -6.01 -0.32
N ALA A 68 3.94 -5.28 0.04
CA ALA A 68 4.05 -3.90 0.49
C ALA A 68 4.96 -3.75 1.72
N MET A 69 4.97 -4.77 2.59
CA MET A 69 5.85 -4.86 3.75
C MET A 69 7.22 -5.45 3.44
N GLY A 70 7.51 -5.96 2.24
CA GLY A 70 8.79 -6.59 1.92
C GLY A 70 9.03 -7.89 2.71
N TYR A 71 7.99 -8.73 2.84
CA TYR A 71 8.04 -10.01 3.56
C TYR A 71 7.86 -11.25 2.67
N GLU A 72 7.91 -11.08 1.36
CA GLU A 72 7.78 -12.13 0.34
C GLU A 72 8.75 -13.30 0.54
N ILE A 73 9.95 -13.06 1.08
CA ILE A 73 10.93 -14.12 1.38
C ILE A 73 10.44 -15.14 2.42
N SER A 74 9.42 -14.79 3.20
CA SER A 74 8.81 -15.67 4.21
C SER A 74 7.77 -16.61 3.60
N LEU A 75 7.33 -16.34 2.36
CA LEU A 75 6.35 -17.14 1.66
C LEU A 75 6.98 -18.42 1.09
N LYS A 76 6.22 -19.52 1.13
CA LYS A 76 6.60 -20.83 0.58
C LYS A 76 5.63 -21.35 -0.47
N ALA A 77 4.40 -20.85 -0.47
CA ALA A 77 3.35 -21.24 -1.40
C ALA A 77 2.33 -20.11 -1.55
N LYS A 78 1.58 -20.16 -2.66
CA LYS A 78 0.45 -19.26 -2.90
C LYS A 78 -0.74 -20.01 -3.51
N SER A 79 -1.94 -19.45 -3.45
CA SER A 79 -3.06 -19.94 -4.27
C SER A 79 -2.86 -19.59 -5.75
N ASN A 80 -3.61 -20.27 -6.62
CA ASN A 80 -3.66 -19.93 -8.06
C ASN A 80 -4.17 -18.49 -8.31
N ASP A 81 -4.99 -17.95 -7.41
CA ASP A 81 -5.55 -16.59 -7.54
C ASP A 81 -4.51 -15.50 -7.23
N CYS A 82 -3.42 -15.83 -6.54
CA CYS A 82 -2.32 -14.90 -6.28
C CYS A 82 -1.46 -14.76 -7.54
N ASP A 83 -1.73 -13.72 -8.32
CA ASP A 83 -1.16 -13.47 -9.64
C ASP A 83 -0.01 -12.43 -9.65
N GLN A 84 0.47 -12.02 -8.49
CA GLN A 84 1.57 -11.05 -8.39
C GLN A 84 2.86 -11.58 -9.03
N GLU A 85 3.45 -10.80 -9.94
CA GLU A 85 4.67 -11.20 -10.66
C GLU A 85 5.84 -11.51 -9.72
N ASP A 86 6.02 -10.73 -8.66
CA ASP A 86 7.07 -10.91 -7.66
C ASP A 86 6.94 -12.26 -6.92
N LEU A 87 5.77 -12.92 -6.99
CA LEU A 87 5.49 -14.22 -6.37
C LEU A 87 5.45 -15.37 -7.39
N SER A 88 5.75 -15.12 -8.67
CA SER A 88 5.69 -16.12 -9.75
C SER A 88 6.55 -17.36 -9.53
N VAL A 89 7.61 -17.25 -8.73
CA VAL A 89 8.51 -18.35 -8.37
C VAL A 89 7.93 -19.29 -7.30
N LEU A 90 6.89 -18.86 -6.58
CA LEU A 90 6.26 -19.67 -5.54
C LEU A 90 5.36 -20.74 -6.17
N PRO A 91 5.38 -21.98 -5.63
CA PRO A 91 4.47 -23.02 -6.08
C PRO A 91 3.01 -22.63 -5.77
N ASN A 92 2.13 -22.91 -6.74
CA ASN A 92 0.70 -22.84 -6.52
C ASN A 92 0.22 -24.09 -5.79
N VAL A 93 -0.52 -23.91 -4.70
CA VAL A 93 -1.07 -25.01 -3.90
C VAL A 93 -2.53 -24.72 -3.58
N ASP A 94 -3.36 -25.76 -3.61
CA ASP A 94 -4.74 -25.69 -3.16
C ASP A 94 -4.81 -25.95 -1.65
N PRO A 95 -5.44 -25.06 -0.85
CA PRO A 95 -5.55 -25.25 0.61
C PRO A 95 -6.34 -26.50 1.01
N SER A 96 -7.13 -27.09 0.11
CA SER A 96 -7.82 -28.38 0.33
C SER A 96 -6.89 -29.59 0.25
N ASP A 97 -5.65 -29.42 -0.24
CA ASP A 97 -4.58 -30.43 -0.18
C ASP A 97 -3.53 -30.05 0.89
N PRO A 98 -3.77 -30.36 2.17
CA PRO A 98 -2.88 -29.97 3.26
C PRO A 98 -1.51 -30.69 3.19
N ALA A 99 -1.42 -31.84 2.52
CA ALA A 99 -0.16 -32.53 2.32
C ALA A 99 0.75 -31.76 1.35
N ALA A 100 0.17 -31.24 0.25
CA ALA A 100 0.88 -30.36 -0.65
C ALA A 100 1.32 -29.05 0.03
N VAL A 101 0.47 -28.46 0.88
CA VAL A 101 0.84 -27.25 1.65
C VAL A 101 2.02 -27.55 2.57
N LYS A 102 1.99 -28.67 3.30
CA LYS A 102 3.07 -29.08 4.20
C LYS A 102 4.37 -29.36 3.45
N ALA A 103 4.30 -29.96 2.27
CA ALA A 103 5.47 -30.25 1.44
C ALA A 103 6.27 -28.99 1.06
N THR A 104 5.63 -27.81 1.06
CA THR A 104 6.31 -26.53 0.81
C THR A 104 7.14 -26.04 2.01
N GLY A 105 6.96 -26.65 3.18
CA GLY A 105 7.58 -26.22 4.45
C GLY A 105 6.83 -25.08 5.15
N ALA A 106 5.64 -24.71 4.67
CA ALA A 106 4.79 -23.75 5.36
C ALA A 106 4.25 -24.33 6.68
N THR A 107 4.25 -23.52 7.73
CA THR A 107 3.64 -23.84 9.04
C THR A 107 2.53 -22.87 9.41
N LEU A 108 2.31 -21.85 8.58
CA LEU A 108 1.23 -20.86 8.71
C LEU A 108 0.55 -20.71 7.35
N ALA A 109 -0.78 -20.68 7.37
CA ALA A 109 -1.63 -20.44 6.22
C ALA A 109 -2.45 -19.17 6.46
N LEU A 110 -2.36 -18.21 5.53
CA LEU A 110 -3.06 -16.93 5.60
C LEU A 110 -4.25 -16.89 4.64
N PHE A 111 -5.41 -16.55 5.17
CA PHE A 111 -6.67 -16.48 4.42
C PHE A 111 -7.32 -15.11 4.57
N GLY A 112 -7.91 -14.59 3.48
CA GLY A 112 -8.68 -13.35 3.51
C GLY A 112 -10.13 -13.52 4.01
N ALA A 113 -10.64 -14.75 3.96
CA ALA A 113 -11.97 -15.14 4.40
C ALA A 113 -11.92 -16.55 4.99
N ASN A 114 -12.96 -16.97 5.70
CA ASN A 114 -13.00 -18.30 6.30
C ASN A 114 -12.95 -19.39 5.21
N PRO A 115 -11.92 -20.27 5.17
CA PRO A 115 -11.84 -21.36 4.19
C PRO A 115 -12.78 -22.53 4.52
N GLY A 116 -13.44 -22.50 5.67
CA GLY A 116 -14.32 -23.55 6.16
C GLY A 116 -13.63 -24.48 7.16
N ASP A 117 -14.42 -25.05 8.06
CA ASP A 117 -13.94 -25.85 9.19
C ASP A 117 -13.18 -27.10 8.74
N GLY A 118 -13.59 -27.68 7.61
CA GLY A 118 -12.94 -28.87 7.02
C GLY A 118 -11.49 -28.60 6.60
N ILE A 119 -11.25 -27.51 5.86
CA ILE A 119 -9.90 -27.10 5.43
C ILE A 119 -9.06 -26.72 6.64
N THR A 120 -9.61 -25.93 7.55
CA THR A 120 -8.91 -25.49 8.78
C THR A 120 -8.46 -26.68 9.62
N ALA A 121 -9.34 -27.66 9.86
CA ALA A 121 -9.02 -28.86 10.62
C ALA A 121 -8.00 -29.76 9.89
N ALA A 122 -8.06 -29.83 8.56
CA ALA A 122 -7.14 -30.64 7.75
C ALA A 122 -5.71 -30.05 7.76
N LEU A 123 -5.57 -28.73 7.62
CA LEU A 123 -4.29 -28.03 7.75
C LEU A 123 -3.71 -28.17 9.16
N GLN A 124 -4.55 -28.05 10.19
CA GLN A 124 -4.10 -28.19 11.57
C GLN A 124 -3.56 -29.60 11.88
N LYS A 125 -4.16 -30.66 11.31
CA LYS A 125 -3.65 -32.03 11.44
C LYS A 125 -2.24 -32.20 10.86
N GLU A 126 -1.92 -31.43 9.83
CA GLU A 126 -0.59 -31.38 9.23
C GLU A 126 0.39 -30.43 9.95
N GLY A 127 -0.05 -29.80 11.04
CA GLY A 127 0.74 -28.85 11.82
C GLY A 127 0.78 -27.43 11.24
N ILE A 128 -0.12 -27.13 10.29
CA ILE A 128 -0.22 -25.81 9.65
C ILE A 128 -1.29 -25.02 10.37
N LEU A 129 -0.89 -23.89 10.96
CA LEU A 129 -1.83 -22.99 11.62
C LEU A 129 -2.57 -22.16 10.58
N SER A 130 -3.90 -22.07 10.68
CA SER A 130 -4.69 -21.21 9.80
C SER A 130 -5.01 -19.89 10.50
N LEU A 131 -4.75 -18.77 9.82
CA LEU A 131 -5.07 -17.43 10.30
C LEU A 131 -5.91 -16.69 9.25
N ILE A 132 -7.06 -16.18 9.68
CA ILE A 132 -8.00 -15.45 8.84
C ILE A 132 -7.84 -13.96 9.12
N LEU A 133 -7.49 -13.18 8.10
CA LEU A 133 -7.24 -11.74 8.16
C LEU A 133 -8.12 -11.04 7.13
N PRO A 134 -9.31 -10.53 7.53
CA PRO A 134 -10.24 -9.90 6.61
C PRO A 134 -9.70 -8.59 6.06
N ALA A 135 -10.11 -8.26 4.83
CA ALA A 135 -9.79 -7.00 4.18
C ALA A 135 -10.23 -5.80 5.04
N ALA A 136 -9.46 -4.71 4.99
CA ALA A 136 -9.78 -3.49 5.70
C ALA A 136 -10.96 -2.74 5.07
N ALA A 137 -11.80 -2.10 5.88
CA ALA A 137 -12.88 -1.23 5.39
C ALA A 137 -12.53 0.27 5.53
N SER A 138 -11.51 0.59 6.33
CA SER A 138 -11.16 1.96 6.72
C SER A 138 -9.66 2.13 6.97
N ARG A 139 -9.26 3.37 7.28
CA ARG A 139 -7.88 3.71 7.67
C ARG A 139 -7.38 2.94 8.87
N SER A 140 -8.15 2.95 9.97
CA SER A 140 -7.84 2.19 11.17
C SER A 140 -7.81 0.68 10.92
N ASP A 141 -8.71 0.17 10.06
CA ASP A 141 -8.72 -1.25 9.73
C ASP A 141 -7.50 -1.68 8.90
N LEU A 142 -6.97 -0.78 8.07
CA LEU A 142 -5.77 -1.06 7.28
C LEU A 142 -4.53 -1.15 8.18
N GLU A 143 -4.41 -0.25 9.16
CA GLU A 143 -3.36 -0.34 10.20
C GLU A 143 -3.46 -1.67 10.97
N ARG A 144 -4.68 -2.07 11.37
CA ARG A 144 -4.92 -3.39 11.96
C ARG A 144 -4.45 -4.49 11.01
N LEU A 145 -4.94 -4.53 9.78
CA LEU A 145 -4.60 -5.58 8.82
C LEU A 145 -3.09 -5.73 8.63
N TYR A 146 -2.38 -4.62 8.38
CA TYR A 146 -0.93 -4.65 8.18
C TYR A 146 -0.18 -5.08 9.44
N SER A 147 -0.59 -4.59 10.61
CA SER A 147 0.05 -4.96 11.88
C SER A 147 -0.19 -6.43 12.24
N GLU A 148 -1.37 -6.98 11.96
CA GLU A 148 -1.70 -8.39 12.13
C GLU A 148 -0.94 -9.29 11.14
N VAL A 149 -0.89 -8.95 9.85
CA VAL A 149 -0.08 -9.69 8.87
C VAL A 149 1.40 -9.64 9.26
N GLY A 150 1.90 -8.47 9.63
CA GLY A 150 3.27 -8.30 10.06
C GLY A 150 3.58 -9.15 11.30
N ALA A 151 2.72 -9.11 12.30
CA ALA A 151 2.85 -9.89 13.53
C ALA A 151 2.77 -11.40 13.29
N ALA A 152 1.95 -11.85 12.35
CA ALA A 152 1.84 -13.25 11.99
C ALA A 152 3.15 -13.80 11.38
N ILE A 153 3.88 -12.96 10.64
CA ILE A 153 5.10 -13.38 9.93
C ILE A 153 6.34 -13.17 10.79
N LYS A 154 6.49 -12.01 11.45
CA LYS A 154 7.71 -11.60 12.17
C LYS A 154 7.50 -11.29 13.65
N GLY A 155 6.32 -11.57 14.20
CA GLY A 155 6.05 -11.48 15.63
C GLY A 155 5.48 -10.13 16.09
N GLY A 156 4.95 -10.14 17.32
CA GLY A 156 4.13 -9.07 17.88
C GLY A 156 4.85 -7.74 18.14
N SER A 157 6.17 -7.64 17.95
CA SER A 157 6.91 -6.40 18.09
C SER A 157 7.47 -5.93 16.73
N THR A 158 8.45 -6.66 16.20
CA THR A 158 9.13 -6.38 14.92
C THR A 158 8.14 -6.39 13.75
N GLY A 159 7.36 -7.46 13.64
CA GLY A 159 6.34 -7.62 12.61
C GLY A 159 5.25 -6.57 12.71
N TYR A 160 4.69 -6.42 13.90
CA TYR A 160 3.64 -5.43 14.20
C TYR A 160 4.06 -4.00 13.82
N GLN A 161 5.23 -3.55 14.27
CA GLN A 161 5.72 -2.19 14.03
C GLN A 161 5.98 -1.92 12.55
N LYS A 162 6.54 -2.90 11.81
CA LYS A 162 6.71 -2.77 10.36
C LYS A 162 5.37 -2.65 9.65
N GLY A 163 4.36 -3.41 10.09
CA GLY A 163 2.99 -3.31 9.59
C GLY A 163 2.41 -1.91 9.76
N ILE A 164 2.37 -1.40 10.99
CA ILE A 164 1.90 -0.03 11.29
C ILE A 164 2.65 1.01 10.45
N LYS A 165 3.98 0.95 10.42
CA LYS A 165 4.80 1.90 9.63
C LYS A 165 4.45 1.84 8.15
N THR A 166 4.24 0.65 7.59
CA THR A 166 3.94 0.49 6.16
C THR A 166 2.56 1.05 5.83
N ALA A 167 1.54 0.73 6.63
CA ALA A 167 0.19 1.29 6.47
C ALA A 167 0.19 2.82 6.58
N ASN A 168 0.88 3.37 7.58
CA ASN A 168 0.99 4.82 7.76
C ASN A 168 1.68 5.48 6.56
N ASN A 169 2.76 4.90 6.04
CA ASN A 169 3.44 5.44 4.87
C ASN A 169 2.56 5.46 3.62
N ILE A 170 1.72 4.44 3.43
CA ILE A 170 0.74 4.43 2.33
C ILE A 170 -0.21 5.61 2.51
N TYR A 171 -0.80 5.79 3.68
CA TYR A 171 -1.73 6.89 3.90
C TYR A 171 -1.10 8.26 3.84
N LEU A 172 0.12 8.44 4.35
CA LEU A 172 0.85 9.70 4.18
C LEU A 172 0.98 10.05 2.69
N THR A 173 1.23 9.05 1.84
CA THR A 173 1.29 9.26 0.39
C THR A 173 -0.09 9.63 -0.18
N LEU A 174 -1.18 8.99 0.29
CA LEU A 174 -2.53 9.34 -0.13
C LEU A 174 -2.94 10.75 0.32
N ASP A 175 -2.59 11.13 1.55
CA ASP A 175 -2.85 12.45 2.12
C ASP A 175 -2.05 13.53 1.37
N ASP A 176 -0.80 13.25 0.99
CA ASP A 176 0.01 14.13 0.14
C ASP A 176 -0.66 14.37 -1.22
N ILE A 177 -1.18 13.32 -1.86
CA ILE A 177 -1.94 13.46 -3.11
C ILE A 177 -3.19 14.29 -2.87
N THR A 178 -3.93 14.01 -1.79
CA THR A 178 -5.16 14.75 -1.46
C THR A 178 -4.90 16.25 -1.32
N ARG A 179 -3.79 16.62 -0.67
CA ARG A 179 -3.43 18.01 -0.39
C ARG A 179 -3.06 18.83 -1.62
N VAL A 180 -2.56 18.20 -2.68
CA VAL A 180 -2.23 18.92 -3.92
C VAL A 180 -3.45 19.16 -4.82
N ILE A 181 -4.59 18.52 -4.53
CA ILE A 181 -5.82 18.68 -5.30
C ILE A 181 -6.36 20.10 -5.12
N PRO A 182 -6.73 20.80 -6.19
CA PRO A 182 -7.26 22.15 -6.07
C PRO A 182 -8.55 22.18 -5.26
N GLU A 183 -8.67 23.13 -4.34
CA GLU A 183 -9.95 23.39 -3.69
C GLU A 183 -10.93 23.95 -4.71
N THR A 184 -12.00 23.21 -4.98
CA THR A 184 -13.07 23.63 -5.90
C THR A 184 -14.37 23.84 -5.12
N ASP A 185 -15.10 24.92 -5.43
CA ASP A 185 -16.44 25.15 -4.87
C ASP A 185 -17.50 24.16 -5.39
N SER A 186 -17.17 23.36 -6.40
CA SER A 186 -18.08 22.42 -7.07
C SER A 186 -17.54 20.99 -6.97
N PRO A 187 -18.06 20.17 -6.04
CA PRO A 187 -17.56 18.80 -5.87
C PRO A 187 -17.78 17.97 -7.14
N VAL A 188 -16.75 17.21 -7.52
CA VAL A 188 -16.83 16.29 -8.66
C VAL A 188 -17.31 14.93 -8.18
N THR A 189 -18.55 14.58 -8.53
CA THR A 189 -19.13 13.27 -8.22
C THR A 189 -18.66 12.22 -9.22
N VAL A 190 -18.13 11.11 -8.73
CA VAL A 190 -17.65 9.98 -9.54
C VAL A 190 -18.14 8.65 -8.99
N CYS A 191 -18.02 7.59 -9.76
CA CYS A 191 -18.17 6.23 -9.23
C CYS A 191 -17.11 5.28 -9.80
N TYR A 192 -16.85 4.19 -9.07
CA TYR A 192 -16.05 3.08 -9.57
C TYR A 192 -16.92 1.82 -9.71
N LEU A 193 -16.96 1.24 -10.91
CA LEU A 193 -17.71 0.01 -11.24
C LEU A 193 -16.76 -1.15 -11.56
N TYR A 194 -16.88 -2.25 -10.82
CA TYR A 194 -16.12 -3.47 -11.07
C TYR A 194 -16.70 -4.29 -12.24
N ASP A 195 -18.00 -4.16 -12.49
CA ASP A 195 -18.68 -4.80 -13.62
C ASP A 195 -19.89 -3.97 -14.09
N ALA A 196 -20.48 -4.37 -15.23
CA ALA A 196 -21.71 -3.78 -15.73
C ALA A 196 -22.98 -4.31 -15.04
N LYS A 197 -22.85 -5.20 -14.04
CA LYS A 197 -23.96 -5.82 -13.31
C LYS A 197 -24.34 -5.05 -12.05
N GLY A 198 -23.48 -4.14 -11.59
CA GLY A 198 -23.72 -3.26 -10.45
C GLY A 198 -22.71 -3.39 -9.33
N LYS A 199 -21.70 -4.27 -9.45
CA LYS A 199 -20.62 -4.35 -8.45
C LYS A 199 -19.86 -3.02 -8.46
N ALA A 200 -19.78 -2.34 -7.32
CA ALA A 200 -19.28 -0.97 -7.24
C ALA A 200 -18.51 -0.70 -5.93
N ALA A 201 -17.69 0.36 -5.92
CA ALA A 201 -17.04 0.83 -4.70
C ALA A 201 -18.03 1.64 -3.83
N THR A 202 -18.58 1.00 -2.80
CA THR A 202 -19.57 1.61 -1.89
C THR A 202 -18.90 2.30 -0.69
N GLY A 203 -19.67 3.10 0.07
CA GLY A 203 -19.14 3.95 1.14
C GLY A 203 -18.57 3.20 2.35
N ASP A 204 -18.98 1.96 2.55
CA ASP A 204 -18.49 1.04 3.58
C ASP A 204 -17.19 0.30 3.18
N MET A 205 -16.68 0.53 1.96
CA MET A 205 -15.46 -0.09 1.47
C MET A 205 -14.29 0.87 1.51
N LEU A 206 -13.08 0.34 1.74
CA LEU A 206 -11.85 1.12 1.60
C LEU A 206 -11.72 1.71 0.17
N ALA A 207 -12.14 0.96 -0.85
CA ALA A 207 -12.22 1.43 -2.23
C ALA A 207 -13.06 2.72 -2.38
N GLY A 208 -14.17 2.84 -1.63
CA GLY A 208 -14.97 4.07 -1.60
C GLY A 208 -14.21 5.23 -0.96
N LYS A 209 -13.37 4.96 0.04
CA LYS A 209 -12.49 5.95 0.69
C LYS A 209 -11.33 6.40 -0.19
N LEU A 210 -10.82 5.54 -1.07
CA LEU A 210 -9.81 5.95 -2.06
C LEU A 210 -10.35 7.00 -3.03
N ILE A 211 -11.64 6.92 -3.39
CA ILE A 211 -12.28 7.97 -4.20
C ILE A 211 -12.25 9.31 -3.45
N GLU A 212 -12.57 9.30 -2.16
CA GLU A 212 -12.52 10.50 -1.30
C GLU A 212 -11.08 11.04 -1.19
N SER A 213 -10.07 10.17 -1.05
CA SER A 213 -8.64 10.56 -1.09
C SER A 213 -8.18 11.10 -2.43
N ALA A 214 -8.92 10.85 -3.52
CA ALA A 214 -8.67 11.48 -4.82
C ALA A 214 -9.34 12.85 -4.94
N GLY A 215 -9.87 13.42 -3.84
CA GLY A 215 -10.59 14.69 -3.82
C GLY A 215 -11.91 14.65 -4.58
N LEU A 216 -12.52 13.46 -4.69
CA LEU A 216 -13.73 13.21 -5.45
C LEU A 216 -14.86 12.77 -4.51
N VAL A 217 -16.10 13.03 -4.91
CA VAL A 217 -17.28 12.57 -4.18
C VAL A 217 -17.73 11.23 -4.72
N ASN A 218 -17.72 10.19 -3.89
CA ASN A 218 -18.25 8.89 -4.27
C ASN A 218 -19.79 8.94 -4.40
N ALA A 219 -20.29 8.71 -5.62
CA ALA A 219 -21.71 8.59 -5.94
C ALA A 219 -22.45 7.55 -5.09
N PHE A 220 -21.74 6.54 -4.59
CA PHE A 220 -22.28 5.45 -3.78
C PHE A 220 -21.84 5.51 -2.31
N ALA A 221 -21.45 6.70 -1.82
CA ALA A 221 -21.07 6.89 -0.41
C ALA A 221 -22.17 6.48 0.58
N GLY A 222 -23.44 6.58 0.19
CA GLY A 222 -24.58 6.13 1.01
C GLY A 222 -25.04 4.69 0.76
N SER A 223 -24.38 3.97 -0.15
CA SER A 223 -24.65 2.55 -0.42
C SER A 223 -23.65 1.66 0.33
N ASN A 224 -24.00 0.40 0.54
CA ASN A 224 -23.19 -0.59 1.26
C ASN A 224 -23.10 -1.92 0.50
N GLY A 225 -22.15 -2.78 0.87
CA GLY A 225 -22.06 -4.16 0.42
C GLY A 225 -21.51 -4.35 -1.01
N GLY A 226 -20.82 -3.35 -1.55
CA GLY A 226 -20.15 -3.42 -2.84
C GLY A 226 -21.09 -3.48 -4.04
N GLN A 227 -22.32 -3.01 -3.89
CA GLN A 227 -23.35 -3.03 -4.93
C GLN A 227 -24.00 -1.66 -5.11
N ALA A 228 -24.17 -1.26 -6.37
CA ALA A 228 -24.89 -0.06 -6.79
C ALA A 228 -26.13 -0.44 -7.60
N SER A 229 -27.30 0.00 -7.13
CA SER A 229 -28.55 -0.21 -7.86
C SER A 229 -28.66 0.69 -9.10
N THR A 230 -29.50 0.29 -10.05
CA THR A 230 -29.91 1.09 -11.22
C THR A 230 -30.41 2.48 -10.83
N GLU A 231 -31.18 2.53 -9.75
CA GLU A 231 -31.81 3.73 -9.23
C GLU A 231 -30.76 4.65 -8.61
N ALA A 232 -29.85 4.09 -7.80
CA ALA A 232 -28.74 4.84 -7.20
C ALA A 232 -27.84 5.47 -8.27
N LEU A 233 -27.53 4.75 -9.35
CA LEU A 233 -26.79 5.26 -10.51
C LEU A 233 -27.52 6.41 -11.21
N THR A 234 -28.83 6.30 -11.39
CA THR A 234 -29.63 7.31 -12.07
C THR A 234 -29.79 8.57 -11.22
N ILE A 235 -30.01 8.40 -9.91
CA ILE A 235 -30.17 9.50 -8.95
C ILE A 235 -28.85 10.26 -8.76
N SER A 236 -27.73 9.53 -8.64
CA SER A 236 -26.42 10.14 -8.42
C SER A 236 -25.86 10.83 -9.67
N ASN A 237 -26.20 10.33 -10.87
CA ASN A 237 -25.75 10.81 -12.18
C ASN A 237 -24.28 11.33 -12.15
N PRO A 238 -23.31 10.44 -11.91
CA PRO A 238 -21.91 10.84 -11.70
C PRO A 238 -21.36 11.57 -12.93
N GLN A 239 -20.48 12.53 -12.69
CA GLN A 239 -19.80 13.29 -13.75
C GLN A 239 -18.76 12.42 -14.46
N TYR A 240 -18.08 11.53 -13.73
CA TYR A 240 -17.10 10.58 -14.24
C TYR A 240 -17.43 9.15 -13.78
N ILE A 241 -17.17 8.18 -14.66
CA ILE A 241 -17.22 6.76 -14.30
C ILE A 241 -15.82 6.19 -14.46
N PHE A 242 -15.26 5.70 -13.37
CA PHE A 242 -14.11 4.80 -13.39
C PHE A 242 -14.62 3.36 -13.38
N CYS A 243 -13.94 2.46 -14.07
CA CYS A 243 -14.33 1.07 -14.11
C CYS A 243 -13.15 0.13 -14.29
N ALA A 244 -13.36 -1.16 -13.98
CA ALA A 244 -12.40 -2.19 -14.28
C ALA A 244 -12.15 -2.30 -15.80
N GLU A 245 -10.93 -2.67 -16.17
CA GLU A 245 -10.57 -2.94 -17.57
C GLU A 245 -11.51 -3.96 -18.21
N GLY A 246 -11.98 -3.66 -19.43
CA GLY A 246 -12.95 -4.47 -20.18
C GLY A 246 -14.43 -4.16 -19.88
N VAL A 247 -14.71 -3.28 -18.92
CA VAL A 247 -16.08 -2.90 -18.54
C VAL A 247 -16.60 -1.70 -19.33
N LYS A 248 -15.73 -0.78 -19.79
CA LYS A 248 -16.15 0.46 -20.45
C LYS A 248 -17.08 0.24 -21.63
N LYS A 249 -16.73 -0.71 -22.51
CA LYS A 249 -17.54 -1.04 -23.69
C LYS A 249 -18.93 -1.55 -23.30
N GLN A 250 -19.00 -2.38 -22.26
CA GLN A 250 -20.27 -2.91 -21.75
C GLN A 250 -21.17 -1.79 -21.20
N LEU A 251 -20.58 -0.79 -20.53
CA LEU A 251 -21.32 0.38 -20.04
C LEU A 251 -21.82 1.25 -21.20
N GLN A 252 -21.01 1.47 -22.23
CA GLN A 252 -21.40 2.30 -23.38
C GLN A 252 -22.51 1.68 -24.22
N GLU A 253 -22.53 0.35 -24.34
CA GLU A 253 -23.55 -0.40 -25.11
C GLU A 253 -24.85 -0.63 -24.31
N SER A 254 -24.81 -0.48 -22.98
CA SER A 254 -25.96 -0.77 -22.12
C SER A 254 -26.98 0.38 -22.10
N ASP A 255 -28.24 0.03 -22.33
CA ASP A 255 -29.38 0.95 -22.22
C ASP A 255 -29.51 1.61 -20.84
N LYS A 256 -29.00 0.93 -19.81
CA LYS A 256 -28.98 1.39 -18.43
C LYS A 256 -28.01 2.56 -18.23
N TYR A 257 -26.82 2.48 -18.83
CA TYR A 257 -25.72 3.42 -18.56
C TYR A 257 -25.57 4.50 -19.63
N LYS A 258 -26.01 4.25 -20.88
CA LYS A 258 -25.91 5.22 -21.99
C LYS A 258 -26.59 6.57 -21.77
N LYS A 259 -27.50 6.65 -20.79
CA LYS A 259 -28.22 7.86 -20.41
C LYS A 259 -27.47 8.72 -19.39
N LEU A 260 -26.44 8.16 -18.74
CA LEU A 260 -25.65 8.88 -17.74
C LEU A 260 -24.78 9.93 -18.43
N GLU A 261 -24.63 11.08 -17.77
CA GLU A 261 -23.87 12.20 -18.31
C GLU A 261 -22.42 11.81 -18.60
N ALA A 262 -21.79 11.03 -17.70
CA ALA A 262 -20.44 10.51 -17.89
C ALA A 262 -20.30 9.71 -19.20
N VAL A 263 -21.28 8.88 -19.55
CA VAL A 263 -21.23 8.06 -20.78
C VAL A 263 -21.42 8.95 -22.01
N GLN A 264 -22.39 9.85 -21.97
CA GLN A 264 -22.68 10.77 -23.08
C GLN A 264 -21.51 11.71 -23.39
N LYS A 265 -20.78 12.15 -22.36
CA LYS A 265 -19.60 13.02 -22.49
C LYS A 265 -18.28 12.25 -22.65
N ASN A 266 -18.34 10.93 -22.85
CA ASN A 266 -17.16 10.06 -22.98
C ASN A 266 -16.17 10.13 -21.80
N ARG A 267 -16.68 10.37 -20.59
CA ARG A 267 -15.94 10.41 -19.32
C ARG A 267 -16.02 9.07 -18.58
N VAL A 268 -15.73 8.00 -19.33
CA VAL A 268 -15.63 6.63 -18.79
C VAL A 268 -14.19 6.16 -18.93
N TYR A 269 -13.54 5.87 -17.81
CA TYR A 269 -12.12 5.57 -17.73
C TYR A 269 -11.91 4.17 -17.15
N GLU A 270 -11.07 3.38 -17.81
CA GLU A 270 -10.70 2.06 -17.34
C GLU A 270 -9.43 2.15 -16.49
N MET A 271 -9.39 1.34 -15.45
CA MET A 271 -8.25 1.22 -14.56
C MET A 271 -8.13 -0.23 -14.12
N ASN A 272 -6.88 -0.70 -13.98
CA ASN A 272 -6.59 -2.03 -13.47
C ASN A 272 -7.37 -2.27 -12.16
N PRO A 273 -8.23 -3.31 -12.10
CA PRO A 273 -9.12 -3.53 -10.96
C PRO A 273 -8.36 -3.81 -9.67
N THR A 274 -7.14 -4.36 -9.76
CA THR A 274 -6.33 -4.70 -8.58
C THR A 274 -5.99 -3.48 -7.73
N TYR A 275 -5.94 -2.27 -8.31
CA TYR A 275 -5.67 -1.03 -7.57
C TYR A 275 -6.79 -0.66 -6.59
N MET A 276 -8.03 -1.11 -6.85
CA MET A 276 -9.20 -0.87 -6.00
C MET A 276 -9.56 -2.12 -5.16
N GLU A 277 -9.34 -3.32 -5.70
CA GLU A 277 -9.69 -4.58 -5.04
C GLU A 277 -8.67 -4.99 -3.97
N ARG A 278 -7.39 -4.62 -4.14
CA ARG A 278 -6.30 -5.09 -3.27
C ARG A 278 -5.68 -3.94 -2.49
N GLN A 279 -5.27 -4.27 -1.28
CA GLN A 279 -4.88 -3.32 -0.23
C GLN A 279 -3.36 -3.25 -0.08
N GLY A 280 -2.64 -3.51 -1.17
CA GLY A 280 -1.21 -3.26 -1.28
C GLY A 280 -0.91 -1.81 -1.65
N ARG A 281 0.27 -1.60 -2.24
CA ARG A 281 0.68 -0.27 -2.71
C ARG A 281 -0.16 0.26 -3.88
N GLY A 282 -0.86 -0.63 -4.61
CA GLY A 282 -1.76 -0.32 -5.73
C GLY A 282 -2.81 0.76 -5.44
N MET A 283 -3.19 0.94 -4.17
CA MET A 283 -4.11 1.98 -3.74
C MET A 283 -3.60 3.39 -4.10
N ILE A 284 -2.29 3.62 -4.10
CA ILE A 284 -1.69 4.91 -4.46
C ILE A 284 -1.91 5.19 -5.96
N GLN A 285 -1.77 4.17 -6.80
CA GLN A 285 -2.05 4.25 -8.24
C GLN A 285 -3.53 4.54 -8.50
N ALA A 286 -4.45 3.92 -7.75
CA ALA A 286 -5.88 4.23 -7.85
C ALA A 286 -6.16 5.71 -7.60
N VAL A 287 -5.68 6.24 -6.47
CA VAL A 287 -5.92 7.64 -6.09
C VAL A 287 -5.27 8.60 -7.09
N SER A 288 -4.02 8.34 -7.47
CA SER A 288 -3.28 9.17 -8.43
C SER A 288 -3.95 9.22 -9.80
N PHE A 289 -4.40 8.05 -10.30
CA PHE A 289 -5.06 7.96 -11.60
C PHE A 289 -6.40 8.72 -11.59
N MET A 290 -7.22 8.54 -10.55
CA MET A 290 -8.50 9.23 -10.45
C MET A 290 -8.30 10.75 -10.33
N ALA A 291 -7.40 11.20 -9.46
CA ALA A 291 -7.10 12.62 -9.28
C ALA A 291 -6.54 13.24 -10.57
N GLY A 292 -5.53 12.63 -11.20
CA GLY A 292 -4.92 13.15 -12.43
C GLY A 292 -5.86 13.11 -13.65
N THR A 293 -6.86 12.22 -13.65
CA THR A 293 -7.89 12.20 -14.70
C THR A 293 -8.88 13.34 -14.56
N VAL A 294 -9.28 13.67 -13.33
CA VAL A 294 -10.29 14.71 -13.07
C VAL A 294 -9.67 16.10 -13.03
N TYR A 295 -8.45 16.22 -12.52
CA TYR A 295 -7.69 17.45 -12.33
C TYR A 295 -6.41 17.40 -13.19
N PRO A 296 -6.51 17.47 -14.52
CA PRO A 296 -5.35 17.39 -15.42
C PRO A 296 -4.32 18.51 -15.18
N GLU A 297 -4.70 19.63 -14.57
CA GLU A 297 -3.81 20.68 -14.11
C GLU A 297 -2.75 20.20 -13.10
N LEU A 298 -3.03 19.11 -12.36
CA LEU A 298 -2.03 18.43 -11.53
C LEU A 298 -0.89 17.83 -12.36
N LEU A 299 -1.17 17.48 -13.63
CA LEU A 299 -0.19 17.04 -14.62
C LEU A 299 0.53 18.24 -15.26
N GLU A 300 -0.18 19.35 -15.42
CA GLU A 300 0.27 20.54 -16.16
C GLU A 300 0.98 21.60 -15.31
N GLY A 301 1.16 21.39 -14.00
CA GLY A 301 1.79 22.32 -13.05
C GLY A 301 3.22 22.76 -13.37
N THR A 302 3.36 23.64 -14.37
CA THR A 302 4.31 24.74 -14.55
C THR A 302 3.69 25.78 -15.49
N LEU A 303 3.40 26.97 -14.92
CA LEU A 303 3.15 28.29 -15.53
C LEU A 303 1.68 28.77 -15.67
N PRO A 304 1.39 29.92 -15.02
CA PRO A 304 0.79 31.06 -15.69
C PRO A 304 1.88 32.03 -16.15
N SER A 305 1.81 32.42 -17.42
CA SER A 305 2.63 33.45 -18.07
C SER A 305 2.37 34.83 -17.46
N SER A 306 3.40 35.51 -16.98
CA SER A 306 3.39 36.96 -16.78
C SER A 306 3.84 37.66 -18.07
N LYS A 307 2.93 38.44 -18.65
CA LYS A 307 3.17 39.36 -19.78
C LYS A 307 4.11 40.50 -19.34
N PRO A 308 4.91 41.11 -20.24
CA PRO A 308 6.07 41.91 -19.87
C PRO A 308 5.72 43.34 -19.45
N SER A 309 6.40 43.81 -18.41
CA SER A 309 6.54 45.25 -18.08
C SER A 309 8.00 45.64 -18.32
N GLU A 310 8.22 46.58 -19.23
CA GLU A 310 9.50 47.25 -19.51
C GLU A 310 9.87 48.27 -18.40
N PRO A 311 11.08 48.86 -18.41
CA PRO A 311 11.97 48.88 -17.25
C PRO A 311 12.06 50.26 -16.56
N ALA A 312 12.47 50.25 -15.29
CA ALA A 312 13.05 51.42 -14.63
C ALA A 312 14.39 51.05 -13.98
N SER A 313 15.44 51.63 -14.55
CA SER A 313 16.82 51.65 -14.05
C SER A 313 16.95 52.59 -12.84
N SER A 314 17.67 52.17 -11.80
CA SER A 314 18.93 52.81 -11.37
C SER A 314 19.47 52.18 -10.06
N ALA A 315 20.79 51.97 -10.03
CA ALA A 315 21.59 51.35 -8.97
C ALA A 315 22.14 52.41 -7.97
N PRO A 316 23.23 52.18 -7.22
CA PRO A 316 23.34 51.45 -5.93
C PRO A 316 24.14 52.24 -4.85
N ALA A 317 24.33 51.68 -3.63
CA ALA A 317 25.50 51.80 -2.74
C ALA A 317 25.22 51.11 -1.39
N SER A 318 25.94 50.05 -0.99
CA SER A 318 27.15 50.01 -0.12
C SER A 318 26.96 50.73 1.24
N SER A 319 27.34 50.21 2.41
CA SER A 319 28.58 49.52 2.76
C SER A 319 28.58 49.12 4.25
N GLY A 320 29.45 48.16 4.61
CA GLY A 320 30.10 48.07 5.92
C GLY A 320 29.68 46.84 6.74
N GLY A 321 30.57 45.95 7.16
CA GLY A 321 32.02 45.90 7.00
C GLY A 321 32.60 44.72 7.77
N SER A 322 33.78 44.28 7.29
CA SER A 322 34.92 43.81 8.08
C SER A 322 34.80 42.43 8.74
N SER A 323 35.45 41.40 8.18
CA SER A 323 36.89 41.03 8.37
C SER A 323 36.98 39.89 9.40
N SER A 324 37.80 38.85 9.30
CA SER A 324 39.13 38.67 8.71
C SER A 324 39.47 37.17 8.84
N SER A 325 39.90 36.51 7.76
CA SER A 325 41.26 35.95 7.54
C SER A 325 41.82 35.09 8.69
N SER A 326 42.38 33.90 8.45
CA SER A 326 43.70 33.67 7.84
C SER A 326 43.98 32.16 7.94
N SER A 327 44.19 31.46 6.83
CA SER A 327 45.46 31.09 6.19
C SER A 327 46.33 30.05 6.93
N SER A 328 46.48 28.88 6.27
CA SER A 328 47.73 28.12 5.97
C SER A 328 48.66 27.70 7.12
N SER A 329 49.37 26.56 7.13
CA SER A 329 49.56 25.38 6.29
C SER A 329 50.72 24.61 6.96
N ALA A 330 50.64 23.29 7.14
CA ALA A 330 51.85 22.45 7.29
C ALA A 330 51.52 20.96 7.07
N THR A 331 52.42 20.33 6.32
CA THR A 331 52.35 19.04 5.64
C THR A 331 52.87 17.89 6.50
N SER A 332 52.25 16.70 6.43
CA SER A 332 52.90 15.37 6.25
C SER A 332 51.97 14.22 6.60
N GLY A 333 51.83 13.24 5.69
CA GLY A 333 51.23 11.93 5.99
C GLY A 333 50.59 11.26 4.77
N LYS A 334 51.29 10.26 4.24
CA LYS A 334 51.04 9.54 2.99
C LYS A 334 49.82 8.60 3.05
N THR A 335 49.06 8.57 1.95
CA THR A 335 47.79 7.89 1.62
C THR A 335 47.93 6.37 1.35
N PRO A 336 46.84 5.58 1.25
CA PRO A 336 46.09 5.51 -0.03
C PRO A 336 44.54 5.52 0.06
N ALA A 337 43.98 6.39 -0.78
CA ALA A 337 42.77 6.26 -1.60
C ALA A 337 41.43 5.84 -0.96
N SER A 338 40.77 6.82 -0.33
CA SER A 338 39.32 6.98 -0.40
C SER A 338 39.02 7.95 -1.53
N SER A 339 38.37 7.47 -2.60
CA SER A 339 37.87 8.32 -3.67
C SER A 339 36.54 8.95 -3.23
N GLY A 340 36.63 10.16 -2.68
CA GLY A 340 35.52 11.09 -2.67
C GLY A 340 35.18 11.47 -4.11
N GLN A 341 33.96 11.17 -4.53
CA GLN A 341 33.35 11.74 -5.73
C GLN A 341 31.99 12.34 -5.36
N SER A 342 31.83 13.59 -5.82
CA SER A 342 30.72 14.54 -5.67
C SER A 342 29.34 13.93 -5.39
N ALA A 343 28.78 14.23 -4.21
CA ALA A 343 27.40 13.93 -3.87
C ALA A 343 26.47 14.89 -4.62
N GLY A 344 25.85 14.42 -5.71
CA GLY A 344 24.75 15.16 -6.35
C GLY A 344 24.44 14.82 -7.80
N VAL A 345 25.35 14.14 -8.52
CA VAL A 345 25.15 13.79 -9.93
C VAL A 345 24.99 12.28 -10.08
N VAL A 346 23.88 11.87 -10.69
CA VAL A 346 23.60 10.48 -11.06
C VAL A 346 24.42 10.12 -12.30
N PRO A 347 25.25 9.06 -12.28
CA PRO A 347 25.98 8.63 -13.48
C PRO A 347 25.02 8.29 -14.63
N SER A 348 25.39 8.64 -15.86
CA SER A 348 24.61 8.27 -17.06
C SER A 348 24.51 6.75 -17.19
N GLY A 349 23.31 6.24 -17.50
CA GLY A 349 23.05 4.81 -17.61
C GLY A 349 21.57 4.53 -17.78
N THR A 350 21.22 3.24 -17.76
CA THR A 350 19.85 2.77 -17.64
C THR A 350 19.77 1.89 -16.39
N TYR A 351 18.94 2.30 -15.43
CA TYR A 351 18.77 1.59 -14.17
C TYR A 351 17.33 1.09 -14.06
N LYS A 352 17.16 -0.16 -13.69
CA LYS A 352 15.86 -0.83 -13.57
C LYS A 352 15.85 -1.80 -12.39
N ARG A 353 14.67 -2.32 -12.06
CA ARG A 353 14.50 -3.30 -10.98
C ARG A 353 15.52 -4.45 -11.08
N GLY A 354 16.16 -4.75 -9.95
CA GLY A 354 17.18 -5.80 -9.83
C GLY A 354 18.62 -5.31 -10.00
N ASP A 355 18.85 -4.10 -10.51
CA ASP A 355 20.20 -3.55 -10.63
C ASP A 355 20.79 -3.18 -9.25
N LYS A 356 22.08 -3.48 -9.03
CA LYS A 356 22.81 -3.14 -7.80
C LYS A 356 24.13 -2.48 -8.12
N SER A 357 24.31 -1.22 -7.74
CA SER A 357 25.55 -0.47 -7.96
C SER A 357 25.61 0.83 -7.16
N ASP A 358 26.79 1.42 -7.07
CA ASP A 358 26.97 2.77 -6.53
C ASP A 358 26.23 3.84 -7.36
N ALA A 359 26.01 3.59 -8.65
CA ALA A 359 25.24 4.47 -9.52
C ALA A 359 23.74 4.46 -9.18
N VAL A 360 23.18 3.30 -8.83
CA VAL A 360 21.83 3.19 -8.27
C VAL A 360 21.74 3.91 -6.93
N LYS A 361 22.79 3.83 -6.11
CA LYS A 361 22.86 4.57 -4.84
C LYS A 361 22.83 6.08 -5.05
N ALA A 362 23.54 6.57 -6.07
CA ALA A 362 23.52 7.97 -6.46
C ALA A 362 22.13 8.40 -6.99
N LEU A 363 21.49 7.56 -7.81
CA LEU A 363 20.11 7.75 -8.29
C LEU A 363 19.14 7.92 -7.10
N GLN A 364 19.15 6.97 -6.17
CA GLN A 364 18.32 7.02 -4.97
C GLN A 364 18.60 8.27 -4.12
N THR A 365 19.88 8.61 -3.92
CA THR A 365 20.25 9.83 -3.18
C THR A 365 19.72 11.08 -3.86
N ARG A 366 19.74 11.14 -5.20
CA ARG A 366 19.19 12.27 -5.93
C ARG A 366 17.67 12.34 -5.83
N LEU A 367 16.99 11.21 -5.95
CA LEU A 367 15.55 11.11 -5.75
C LEU A 367 15.16 11.54 -4.32
N ASP A 368 15.95 11.18 -3.31
CA ASP A 368 15.78 11.60 -1.91
C ASP A 368 15.90 13.12 -1.75
N GLN A 369 16.95 13.73 -2.29
CA GLN A 369 17.14 15.19 -2.28
C GLN A 369 16.01 15.95 -2.97
N LEU A 370 15.35 15.31 -3.94
CA LEU A 370 14.22 15.84 -4.67
C LEU A 370 12.87 15.49 -4.02
N GLY A 371 12.86 14.76 -2.90
CA GLY A 371 11.65 14.42 -2.13
C GLY A 371 10.90 13.15 -2.57
N TYR A 372 11.45 12.37 -3.49
CA TYR A 372 10.80 11.18 -4.08
C TYR A 372 11.13 9.87 -3.38
N MET A 373 12.26 9.78 -2.65
CA MET A 373 12.56 8.56 -1.88
C MET A 373 11.67 8.46 -0.64
N PHE A 374 11.12 7.27 -0.43
CA PHE A 374 10.42 6.87 0.79
C PHE A 374 10.99 5.57 1.40
N THR A 375 12.07 5.04 0.80
CA THR A 375 12.82 3.87 1.27
C THR A 375 14.27 4.24 1.53
N ALA A 376 14.95 3.46 2.37
CA ALA A 376 16.37 3.68 2.63
C ALA A 376 17.22 3.51 1.36
N ILE A 377 18.23 4.37 1.20
CA ILE A 377 19.20 4.33 0.10
C ILE A 377 20.11 3.10 0.30
N SER A 378 19.92 2.07 -0.51
CA SER A 378 20.62 0.79 -0.41
C SER A 378 21.65 0.56 -1.51
N GLY A 379 21.56 1.28 -2.63
CA GLY A 379 22.29 0.95 -3.86
C GLY A 379 21.70 -0.22 -4.65
N GLU A 380 20.53 -0.70 -4.25
CA GLU A 380 19.76 -1.75 -4.94
C GLU A 380 18.45 -1.17 -5.48
N TYR A 381 18.22 -1.33 -6.77
CA TYR A 381 17.05 -0.80 -7.45
C TYR A 381 15.88 -1.77 -7.21
N THR A 382 15.19 -1.55 -6.11
CA THR A 382 14.02 -2.35 -5.69
C THR A 382 12.72 -1.67 -6.10
N ALA A 383 11.57 -2.29 -5.80
CA ALA A 383 10.25 -1.70 -6.07
C ALA A 383 10.07 -0.29 -5.48
N GLY A 384 10.72 0.03 -4.35
CA GLY A 384 10.69 1.38 -3.77
C GLY A 384 11.42 2.42 -4.63
N THR A 385 12.55 2.05 -5.23
CA THR A 385 13.30 2.91 -6.15
C THR A 385 12.56 3.07 -7.48
N GLU A 386 12.00 1.98 -7.99
CA GLU A 386 11.18 2.03 -9.19
C GLU A 386 9.99 2.96 -9.02
N GLN A 387 9.28 2.87 -7.89
CA GLN A 387 8.13 3.73 -7.63
C GLN A 387 8.54 5.20 -7.57
N ALA A 388 9.62 5.53 -6.87
CA ALA A 388 10.11 6.90 -6.84
C ALA A 388 10.55 7.42 -8.21
N VAL A 389 11.08 6.55 -9.07
CA VAL A 389 11.39 6.90 -10.46
C VAL A 389 10.11 7.11 -11.26
N LYS A 390 9.07 6.30 -11.07
CA LYS A 390 7.75 6.52 -11.68
C LYS A 390 7.17 7.87 -11.26
N ASP A 391 7.22 8.18 -9.96
CA ASP A 391 6.72 9.43 -9.42
C ASP A 391 7.52 10.63 -9.94
N PHE A 392 8.84 10.48 -10.03
CA PHE A 392 9.72 11.49 -10.64
C PHE A 392 9.41 11.71 -12.13
N GLN A 393 9.30 10.63 -12.90
CA GLN A 393 8.97 10.69 -14.33
C GLN A 393 7.61 11.37 -14.53
N TYR A 394 6.62 10.98 -13.74
CA TYR A 394 5.28 11.55 -13.77
C TYR A 394 5.30 13.07 -13.51
N LEU A 395 5.88 13.51 -12.39
CA LEU A 395 5.92 14.95 -12.05
C LEU A 395 6.77 15.77 -13.02
N ASN A 396 7.73 15.15 -13.70
CA ASN A 396 8.58 15.80 -14.69
C ASN A 396 8.05 15.68 -16.13
N GLY A 397 6.83 15.19 -16.34
CA GLY A 397 6.18 15.11 -17.66
C GLY A 397 6.86 14.11 -18.61
N MET A 398 7.43 13.04 -18.05
CA MET A 398 8.13 11.99 -18.78
C MET A 398 7.27 10.73 -18.90
N GLU A 399 7.66 9.84 -19.81
CA GLU A 399 7.04 8.51 -19.89
C GLU A 399 7.29 7.72 -18.60
N VAL A 400 6.21 7.26 -17.95
CA VAL A 400 6.24 6.62 -16.64
C VAL A 400 6.53 5.12 -16.78
N THR A 401 7.79 4.79 -17.03
CA THR A 401 8.25 3.41 -17.23
C THR A 401 8.73 2.77 -15.93
N GLY A 402 9.12 3.58 -14.94
CA GLY A 402 9.83 3.13 -13.75
C GLY A 402 11.28 2.69 -14.02
N ILE A 403 11.76 2.83 -15.24
CA ILE A 403 13.15 2.61 -15.63
C ILE A 403 13.82 3.97 -15.70
N ALA A 404 14.88 4.19 -14.91
CA ALA A 404 15.70 5.39 -15.02
C ALA A 404 16.63 5.27 -16.23
N ASP A 405 16.06 5.52 -17.40
CA ASP A 405 16.75 5.57 -18.69
C ASP A 405 17.64 6.84 -18.81
N PRO A 406 18.43 6.99 -19.90
CA PRO A 406 19.32 8.14 -20.04
C PRO A 406 18.59 9.48 -20.00
N ASN A 407 17.35 9.56 -20.48
CA ASN A 407 16.55 10.77 -20.43
C ASN A 407 16.15 11.11 -18.99
N THR A 408 15.70 10.11 -18.23
CA THR A 408 15.32 10.24 -16.82
C THR A 408 16.51 10.67 -15.98
N VAL A 409 17.68 10.07 -16.19
CA VAL A 409 18.92 10.43 -15.51
C VAL A 409 19.36 11.85 -15.87
N ALA A 410 19.25 12.25 -17.14
CA ALA A 410 19.53 13.62 -17.56
C ALA A 410 18.60 14.62 -16.86
N LYS A 411 17.29 14.31 -16.78
CA LYS A 411 16.33 15.17 -16.08
C LYS A 411 16.60 15.24 -14.59
N LEU A 412 16.94 14.13 -13.92
CA LEU A 412 17.31 14.11 -12.49
C LEU A 412 18.49 15.02 -12.18
N ASN A 413 19.48 15.05 -13.07
CA ASN A 413 20.68 15.88 -12.94
C ASN A 413 20.47 17.35 -13.33
N SER A 414 19.34 17.67 -13.96
CA SER A 414 19.03 19.03 -14.37
C SER A 414 18.60 19.90 -13.17
N SER A 415 18.86 21.20 -13.26
CA SER A 415 18.29 22.21 -12.36
C SER A 415 16.77 22.36 -12.54
N GLU A 416 16.23 21.89 -13.66
CA GLU A 416 14.79 21.88 -13.95
C GLU A 416 14.08 20.62 -13.43
N ALA A 417 14.78 19.75 -12.69
CA ALA A 417 14.15 18.63 -12.00
C ALA A 417 13.12 19.16 -11.01
N LYS A 418 11.84 18.85 -11.22
CA LYS A 418 10.79 19.25 -10.27
C LYS A 418 11.01 18.51 -8.95
N LYS A 419 11.12 19.25 -7.86
CA LYS A 419 11.11 18.69 -6.50
C LYS A 419 9.68 18.31 -6.14
N ARG A 420 9.52 17.20 -5.41
CA ARG A 420 8.28 16.85 -4.73
C ARG A 420 8.22 17.71 -3.47
N GLU A 421 7.44 18.78 -3.52
CA GLU A 421 7.23 19.62 -2.34
C GLU A 421 6.33 18.89 -1.34
N SER A 422 6.75 18.94 -0.08
CA SER A 422 6.25 18.17 1.05
C SER A 422 5.09 18.79 1.78
#